data_AF-A0A329SGU5-F1
#
_entry.id   AF-A0A329SGU5-F1
#
_cell.length_a   1.000
_cell.length_b   1.000
_cell.length_c   1.000
_cell.angle_alpha   90.00
_cell.angle_beta   90.00
_cell.angle_gamma   90.00
#
_symmetry.space_group_name_H-M   'P 1'
#
loop_
_entity.id
_entity.type
_entity.pdbx_description
1 polymer ?
#
loop_
_entity_poly.entity_id
_entity_poly.type
_entity_poly.pdbx_seq_one_letter_code
_entity_poly.pdbx_strand_id
1 'polypeptide(L)'
;MSETQLSDQYLYQRSLKSDPEIKVSSGKRVPFAIDLNQGSYQNGVITIDDTAQLNGSEGFASLRDAYIMLPYKVSMKNGTTAQSAAANRFCATLKCGNWNAIDSMSLELNGKSIVSMADYKLFWNNIRAQTAYSSQYVEKHGAESFLYPDAAQSVLYSSATSSTTGDGYTNTTAFSSTFATTGPSGGASIVNDGLVKRLLSNPPSAGSDFSTSWPSLGPAAASTTIANQTARGAFVSGAATVDAIMGTWNYMLKIKLIDLHPIFKELDRMANPQIRLRFRLNQGVAAVAVDATKGMSLTSTTLSSGNTCPVMVAASSTGNPMAGVLAASAGFSIAWGAVVNSLEPNIDGTYMPFTTARLYVLFVHLEKPQAIISKPVKKVRFNDCYAQWFYQRAGTGKQLTQLNAAFDLQLSASVKNAKYVILLPFAEQTSNFAAAAVQEF
;
A
#
# COMPACT_ATOMS: atom_id res chain seq x y z
N MET A 1 26.91 -12.29 -30.45
CA MET A 1 25.62 -12.96 -30.74
C MET A 1 25.13 -13.91 -29.63
N SER A 2 25.70 -13.94 -28.41
CA SER A 2 25.37 -14.99 -27.42
C SER A 2 24.64 -14.56 -26.13
N GLU A 3 24.32 -13.27 -25.94
CA GLU A 3 23.62 -12.81 -24.72
C GLU A 3 22.09 -12.70 -24.89
N THR A 4 21.61 -12.35 -26.08
CA THR A 4 20.17 -12.24 -26.39
C THR A 4 19.47 -13.61 -26.45
N GLN A 5 20.16 -14.67 -26.88
CA GLN A 5 19.60 -16.02 -26.86
C GLN A 5 19.35 -16.55 -25.44
N LEU A 6 20.15 -16.15 -24.46
CA LEU A 6 20.00 -16.59 -23.06
C LEU A 6 18.84 -15.87 -22.35
N SER A 7 18.55 -14.62 -22.73
CA SER A 7 17.46 -13.84 -22.15
C SER A 7 16.09 -14.32 -22.63
N ASP A 8 15.94 -14.54 -23.93
CA ASP A 8 14.67 -14.97 -24.51
C ASP A 8 14.35 -16.40 -24.09
N GLN A 9 15.38 -17.25 -23.99
CA GLN A 9 15.25 -18.59 -23.43
C GLN A 9 14.83 -18.55 -21.96
N TYR A 10 15.36 -17.63 -21.14
CA TYR A 10 14.93 -17.48 -19.75
C TYR A 10 13.47 -17.02 -19.65
N LEU A 11 13.05 -16.03 -20.45
CA LEU A 11 11.67 -15.54 -20.49
C LEU A 11 10.71 -16.64 -20.94
N TYR A 12 11.07 -17.38 -21.99
CA TYR A 12 10.31 -18.53 -22.46
C TYR A 12 10.19 -19.62 -21.38
N GLN A 13 11.31 -20.04 -20.78
CA GLN A 13 11.30 -21.02 -19.69
C GLN A 13 10.48 -20.57 -18.48
N ARG A 14 10.54 -19.27 -18.16
CA ARG A 14 9.74 -18.69 -17.09
C ARG A 14 8.25 -18.67 -17.42
N SER A 15 7.88 -18.34 -18.66
CA SER A 15 6.48 -18.36 -19.11
C SER A 15 5.87 -19.76 -19.06
N LEU A 16 6.70 -20.79 -19.25
CA LEU A 16 6.30 -22.20 -19.17
C LEU A 16 6.36 -22.78 -17.75
N LYS A 17 6.89 -22.03 -16.77
CA LYS A 17 7.04 -22.49 -15.40
C LYS A 17 5.67 -22.52 -14.73
N SER A 18 5.12 -23.71 -14.51
CA SER A 18 3.96 -23.89 -13.65
C SER A 18 4.35 -23.69 -12.19
N ASP A 19 3.43 -23.14 -11.39
CA ASP A 19 3.59 -23.13 -9.94
C ASP A 19 3.69 -24.57 -9.42
N PRO A 20 4.71 -24.90 -8.61
CA PRO A 20 4.91 -26.26 -8.14
C PRO A 20 3.77 -26.68 -7.19
N GLU A 21 3.14 -27.82 -7.47
CA GLU A 21 2.11 -28.40 -6.60
C GLU A 21 2.70 -28.73 -5.22
N ILE A 22 2.01 -28.30 -4.16
CA ILE A 22 2.46 -28.45 -2.78
C ILE A 22 1.68 -29.58 -2.11
N LYS A 23 2.29 -30.77 -2.06
CA LYS A 23 1.68 -31.90 -1.36
C LYS A 23 2.06 -31.88 0.12
N VAL A 24 1.08 -31.58 0.95
CA VAL A 24 1.20 -31.48 2.42
C VAL A 24 0.84 -32.83 3.03
N SER A 25 1.71 -33.38 3.88
CA SER A 25 1.53 -34.71 4.48
C SER A 25 0.65 -34.73 5.73
N SER A 26 0.88 -33.82 6.68
CA SER A 26 0.30 -33.95 8.02
C SER A 26 -0.24 -32.66 8.63
N GLY A 27 0.17 -31.48 8.14
CA GLY A 27 -0.34 -30.22 8.68
C GLY A 27 0.38 -28.97 8.19
N LYS A 28 -0.22 -27.82 8.51
CA LYS A 28 0.29 -26.47 8.29
C LYS A 28 0.33 -25.74 9.63
N ARG A 29 1.41 -25.00 9.89
CA ARG A 29 1.55 -24.14 11.09
C ARG A 29 1.99 -22.75 10.65
N VAL A 30 1.54 -21.71 11.36
CA VAL A 30 1.91 -20.32 11.05
C VAL A 30 2.44 -19.65 12.32
N PRO A 31 3.66 -19.99 12.77
CA PRO A 31 4.33 -19.24 13.82
C PRO A 31 4.58 -17.79 13.39
N PHE A 32 4.82 -16.93 14.38
CA PHE A 32 5.15 -15.53 14.14
C PHE A 32 6.39 -15.09 14.93
N ALA A 33 7.14 -14.17 14.35
CA ALA A 33 8.22 -13.45 15.00
C ALA A 33 7.79 -11.99 15.25
N ILE A 34 8.03 -11.49 16.45
CA ILE A 34 7.81 -10.10 16.85
C ILE A 34 9.08 -9.29 16.54
N ASP A 35 8.90 -8.07 16.08
CA ASP A 35 10.00 -7.15 15.83
C ASP A 35 10.82 -6.79 17.09
N LEU A 36 12.06 -6.36 16.88
CA LEU A 36 12.99 -5.95 17.93
C LEU A 36 12.66 -4.58 18.53
N ASN A 37 11.89 -3.75 17.83
CA ASN A 37 11.56 -2.40 18.27
C ASN A 37 10.40 -2.38 19.28
N GLN A 38 9.62 -3.47 19.40
CA GLN A 38 8.57 -3.66 20.40
C GLN A 38 7.54 -2.52 20.44
N GLY A 39 7.09 -2.05 19.27
CA GLY A 39 6.10 -0.97 19.14
C GLY A 39 6.70 0.44 19.06
N SER A 40 8.02 0.59 19.25
CA SER A 40 8.70 1.88 19.14
C SER A 40 9.21 2.14 17.71
N TYR A 41 8.38 2.80 16.89
CA TYR A 41 8.61 2.98 15.46
C TYR A 41 8.92 4.42 15.02
N GLN A 42 9.38 5.28 15.94
CA GLN A 42 9.56 6.71 15.68
C GLN A 42 10.54 7.01 14.54
N ASN A 43 11.60 6.19 14.39
CA ASN A 43 12.56 6.31 13.29
C ASN A 43 12.05 5.71 11.96
N GLY A 44 10.86 5.10 11.97
CA GLY A 44 10.25 4.44 10.83
C GLY A 44 10.96 3.22 10.31
N VAL A 45 11.90 2.66 11.06
CA VAL A 45 12.60 1.43 10.70
C VAL A 45 12.22 0.33 11.68
N ILE A 46 11.71 -0.76 11.14
CA ILE A 46 11.37 -1.97 11.90
C ILE A 46 12.37 -3.05 11.52
N THR A 47 12.89 -3.76 12.53
CA THR A 47 13.74 -4.94 12.33
C THR A 47 13.10 -6.14 12.98
N ILE A 48 12.85 -7.19 12.19
CA ILE A 48 12.45 -8.50 12.65
C ILE A 48 13.65 -9.42 12.46
N ASP A 49 14.11 -10.02 13.56
CA ASP A 49 15.16 -11.03 13.57
C ASP A 49 14.60 -12.29 14.20
N ASP A 50 14.41 -13.32 13.38
CA ASP A 50 13.76 -14.55 13.78
C ASP A 50 14.73 -15.68 14.12
N THR A 51 16.04 -15.40 14.12
CA THR A 51 17.13 -16.36 14.35
C THR A 51 16.91 -17.22 15.59
N ALA A 52 16.26 -16.66 16.61
CA ALA A 52 15.86 -17.39 17.82
C ALA A 52 14.34 -17.63 17.94
N GLN A 53 13.51 -16.79 17.34
CA GLN A 53 12.06 -16.78 17.61
C GLN A 53 11.29 -17.89 16.86
N LEU A 54 11.81 -18.36 15.73
CA LEU A 54 11.22 -19.47 14.98
C LEU A 54 11.91 -20.81 15.25
N ASN A 55 12.90 -20.86 16.14
CA ASN A 55 13.57 -22.10 16.52
C ASN A 55 12.57 -23.09 17.14
N GLY A 56 12.61 -24.34 16.66
CA GLY A 56 11.65 -25.37 17.05
C GLY A 56 10.38 -25.40 16.20
N SER A 57 10.22 -24.51 15.22
CA SER A 57 9.15 -24.61 14.22
C SER A 57 9.37 -25.82 13.32
N GLU A 58 8.50 -26.82 13.43
CA GLU A 58 8.62 -28.06 12.66
C GLU A 58 8.12 -27.89 11.22
N GLY A 59 8.85 -28.45 10.26
CA GLY A 59 8.49 -28.45 8.84
C GLY A 59 9.36 -27.53 7.98
N PHE A 60 8.87 -27.21 6.79
CA PHE A 60 9.56 -26.34 5.84
C PHE A 60 8.85 -24.99 5.74
N ALA A 61 9.59 -23.92 6.04
CA ALA A 61 9.12 -22.55 5.96
C ALA A 61 8.93 -22.11 4.51
N SER A 62 7.82 -21.43 4.23
CA SER A 62 7.52 -20.81 2.95
C SER A 62 7.45 -19.31 3.10
N LEU A 63 8.46 -18.61 2.56
CA LEU A 63 8.48 -17.14 2.53
C LEU A 63 7.58 -16.56 1.44
N ARG A 64 7.18 -17.40 0.48
CA ARG A 64 6.17 -17.08 -0.53
C ARG A 64 4.80 -16.79 0.09
N ASP A 65 4.43 -17.57 1.11
CA ASP A 65 3.14 -17.46 1.79
C ASP A 65 3.24 -16.65 3.10
N ALA A 66 4.43 -16.14 3.43
CA ALA A 66 4.67 -15.32 4.59
C ALA A 66 4.13 -13.89 4.41
N TYR A 67 3.75 -13.27 5.52
CA TYR A 67 3.22 -11.92 5.55
C TYR A 67 3.59 -11.19 6.83
N ILE A 68 3.64 -9.87 6.75
CA ILE A 68 3.82 -8.97 7.88
C ILE A 68 2.43 -8.51 8.32
N MET A 69 2.14 -8.58 9.61
CA MET A 69 1.05 -7.82 10.23
C MET A 69 1.64 -6.54 10.80
N LEU A 70 1.21 -5.41 10.25
CA LEU A 70 1.71 -4.08 10.62
C LEU A 70 0.56 -3.24 11.21
N PRO A 71 0.63 -2.86 12.50
CA PRO A 71 -0.26 -1.85 13.06
C PRO A 71 0.08 -0.48 12.45
N TYR A 72 -0.90 0.17 11.81
CA TYR A 72 -0.71 1.41 11.08
C TYR A 72 -1.82 2.39 11.41
N LYS A 73 -1.49 3.64 11.74
CA LYS A 73 -2.42 4.66 12.20
C LYS A 73 -2.46 5.82 11.21
N VAL A 74 -3.66 6.18 10.77
CA VAL A 74 -3.92 7.41 10.03
C VAL A 74 -4.84 8.29 10.87
N SER A 75 -4.49 9.56 11.03
CA SER A 75 -5.23 10.52 11.85
C SER A 75 -5.48 11.79 11.08
N MET A 76 -6.69 12.33 11.17
CA MET A 76 -7.05 13.60 10.56
C MET A 76 -7.37 14.61 11.66
N LYS A 77 -6.82 15.82 11.58
CA LYS A 77 -6.96 16.88 12.59
C LYS A 77 -7.49 18.16 11.94
N ASN A 78 -8.44 18.82 12.61
CA ASN A 78 -8.94 20.12 12.22
C ASN A 78 -7.83 21.17 12.30
N GLY A 79 -7.85 22.16 11.41
CA GLY A 79 -6.98 23.32 11.50
C GLY A 79 -7.45 24.32 12.57
N THR A 80 -7.10 25.59 12.36
CA THR A 80 -7.50 26.73 13.19
C THR A 80 -8.99 27.10 13.08
N THR A 81 -9.75 26.38 12.26
CA THR A 81 -11.18 26.58 12.04
C THR A 81 -11.89 25.24 12.22
N ALA A 82 -13.03 25.27 12.91
CA ALA A 82 -13.87 24.11 13.12
C ALA A 82 -14.45 23.60 11.79
N GLN A 83 -14.61 22.28 11.70
CA GLN A 83 -15.29 21.63 10.59
C GLN A 83 -16.81 21.58 10.84
N SER A 84 -17.59 21.24 9.82
CA SER A 84 -19.04 21.10 9.97
C SER A 84 -19.44 19.86 10.77
N ALA A 85 -18.63 18.79 10.70
CA ALA A 85 -18.81 17.56 11.46
C ALA A 85 -17.46 16.87 11.72
N ALA A 86 -17.47 15.87 12.60
CA ALA A 86 -16.34 14.94 12.71
C ALA A 86 -16.21 14.10 11.42
N ALA A 87 -15.01 13.59 11.16
CA ALA A 87 -14.81 12.68 10.04
C ALA A 87 -15.58 11.38 10.27
N ASN A 88 -16.05 10.77 9.18
CA ASN A 88 -16.55 9.41 9.19
C ASN A 88 -15.49 8.46 8.60
N ARG A 89 -15.68 7.15 8.76
CA ARG A 89 -14.70 6.15 8.30
C ARG A 89 -14.41 6.18 6.80
N PHE A 90 -15.21 6.87 5.99
CA PHE A 90 -15.04 6.98 4.54
C PHE A 90 -14.37 8.29 4.09
N CYS A 91 -13.93 9.15 5.02
CA CYS A 91 -13.25 10.40 4.69
C CYS A 91 -11.83 10.20 4.14
N ALA A 92 -11.13 9.14 4.55
CA ALA A 92 -9.80 8.80 4.07
C ALA A 92 -9.61 7.28 4.00
N THR A 93 -8.67 6.82 3.17
CA THR A 93 -8.27 5.41 3.07
C THR A 93 -6.84 5.28 2.54
N LEU A 94 -6.35 4.07 2.43
CA LEU A 94 -5.08 3.78 1.76
C LEU A 94 -5.25 3.88 0.23
N LYS A 95 -4.16 4.25 -0.44
CA LYS A 95 -4.02 4.09 -1.90
C LYS A 95 -4.08 2.59 -2.26
N CYS A 96 -4.22 2.30 -3.56
CA CYS A 96 -4.27 0.93 -4.06
C CYS A 96 -3.03 0.13 -3.64
N GLY A 97 -3.21 -0.85 -2.74
CA GLY A 97 -2.14 -1.68 -2.19
C GLY A 97 -1.63 -1.21 -0.83
N ASN A 98 -1.81 -2.03 0.20
CA ASN A 98 -1.33 -1.76 1.56
C ASN A 98 0.20 -1.86 1.71
N TRP A 99 0.89 -2.51 0.77
CA TRP A 99 2.36 -2.53 0.70
C TRP A 99 2.94 -1.13 0.49
N ASN A 100 2.14 -0.15 0.04
CA ASN A 100 2.57 1.24 -0.06
C ASN A 100 2.93 1.86 1.30
N ALA A 101 2.57 1.23 2.42
CA ALA A 101 3.03 1.63 3.74
C ALA A 101 4.55 1.40 3.95
N ILE A 102 5.18 0.52 3.16
CA ILE A 102 6.61 0.19 3.25
C ILE A 102 7.39 0.95 2.17
N ASP A 103 8.43 1.67 2.56
CA ASP A 103 9.27 2.51 1.69
C ASP A 103 10.53 1.83 1.17
N SER A 104 11.12 0.93 1.95
CA SER A 104 12.37 0.20 1.66
C SER A 104 12.46 -1.06 2.50
N MET A 105 13.16 -2.08 1.99
CA MET A 105 13.37 -3.33 2.71
C MET A 105 14.75 -3.92 2.46
N SER A 106 15.28 -4.64 3.44
CA SER A 106 16.43 -5.51 3.31
C SER A 106 16.12 -6.87 3.89
N LEU A 107 16.71 -7.90 3.29
CA LEU A 107 16.53 -9.29 3.67
C LEU A 107 17.90 -9.93 3.82
N GLU A 108 18.19 -10.44 5.02
CA GLU A 108 19.27 -11.39 5.25
C GLU A 108 18.66 -12.77 5.50
N LEU A 109 19.22 -13.79 4.85
CA LEU A 109 18.86 -15.19 5.06
C LEU A 109 20.11 -15.97 5.45
N ASN A 110 20.07 -16.66 6.59
CA ASN A 110 21.17 -17.47 7.11
C ASN A 110 22.50 -16.70 7.19
N GLY A 111 22.45 -15.47 7.72
CA GLY A 111 23.60 -14.58 7.86
C GLY A 111 24.13 -13.97 6.55
N LYS A 112 23.44 -14.17 5.42
CA LYS A 112 23.83 -13.61 4.12
C LYS A 112 22.83 -12.56 3.67
N SER A 113 23.32 -11.38 3.30
CA SER A 113 22.49 -10.35 2.68
C SER A 113 22.02 -10.80 1.30
N ILE A 114 20.71 -10.81 1.10
CA ILE A 114 20.05 -11.20 -0.15
C ILE A 114 19.48 -9.97 -0.85
N VAL A 115 18.88 -9.07 -0.08
CA VAL A 115 18.39 -7.76 -0.54
C VAL A 115 18.98 -6.72 0.39
N SER A 116 19.68 -5.73 -0.17
CA SER A 116 20.19 -4.59 0.59
C SER A 116 19.10 -3.53 0.78
N MET A 117 19.26 -2.68 1.79
CA MET A 117 18.32 -1.61 2.08
C MET A 117 18.49 -0.47 1.05
N ALA A 118 17.93 -0.67 -0.13
CA ALA A 118 17.83 0.32 -1.19
C ALA A 118 16.40 0.87 -1.28
N ASP A 119 16.23 2.00 -1.97
CA ASP A 119 14.91 2.59 -2.23
C ASP A 119 14.00 1.54 -2.86
N TYR A 120 12.87 1.26 -2.20
CA TYR A 120 11.97 0.24 -2.67
C TYR A 120 11.02 0.79 -3.72
N LYS A 121 10.79 -0.09 -4.70
CA LYS A 121 10.31 0.26 -6.03
C LYS A 121 8.78 0.24 -6.00
N LEU A 122 8.19 1.09 -5.15
CA LEU A 122 6.76 1.16 -4.85
C LEU A 122 5.90 1.16 -6.11
N PHE A 123 6.22 2.04 -7.05
CA PHE A 123 5.48 2.14 -8.31
C PHE A 123 5.55 0.85 -9.14
N TRP A 124 6.68 0.15 -9.13
CA TRP A 124 6.83 -1.12 -9.86
C TRP A 124 5.97 -2.21 -9.23
N ASN A 125 5.96 -2.28 -7.91
CA ASN A 125 5.08 -3.20 -7.19
C ASN A 125 3.61 -2.90 -7.45
N ASN A 126 3.21 -1.63 -7.54
CA ASN A 126 1.87 -1.25 -7.93
C ASN A 126 1.53 -1.75 -9.35
N ILE A 127 2.42 -1.57 -10.33
CA ILE A 127 2.21 -2.08 -11.69
C ILE A 127 2.10 -3.59 -11.72
N ARG A 128 3.02 -4.28 -11.05
CA ARG A 128 3.01 -5.74 -10.98
C ARG A 128 1.74 -6.25 -10.32
N ALA A 129 1.29 -5.63 -9.24
CA ALA A 129 0.05 -6.02 -8.59
C ALA A 129 -1.16 -5.79 -9.52
N GLN A 130 -1.21 -4.65 -10.21
CA GLN A 130 -2.33 -4.33 -11.11
C GLN A 130 -2.35 -5.17 -12.39
N THR A 131 -1.20 -5.66 -12.86
CA THR A 131 -1.09 -6.43 -14.11
C THR A 131 -1.00 -7.94 -13.90
N ALA A 132 -0.51 -8.43 -12.76
CA ALA A 132 -0.28 -9.86 -12.53
C ALA A 132 -1.41 -10.56 -11.77
N TYR A 133 -2.26 -9.83 -11.03
CA TYR A 133 -3.36 -10.44 -10.30
C TYR A 133 -4.62 -10.55 -11.17
N SER A 134 -5.28 -11.71 -11.08
CA SER A 134 -6.57 -11.92 -11.75
C SER A 134 -7.70 -11.17 -11.04
N SER A 135 -8.78 -10.88 -11.77
CA SER A 135 -9.99 -10.28 -11.20
C SER A 135 -10.57 -11.09 -10.03
N GLN A 136 -10.57 -12.42 -10.14
CA GLN A 136 -11.00 -13.34 -9.07
C GLN A 136 -10.11 -13.23 -7.82
N TYR A 137 -8.80 -13.05 -8.00
CA TYR A 137 -7.90 -12.84 -6.86
C TYR A 137 -8.22 -11.51 -6.16
N VAL A 138 -8.46 -10.45 -6.93
CA VAL A 138 -8.84 -9.13 -6.40
C VAL A 138 -10.19 -9.19 -5.67
N GLU A 139 -11.17 -9.94 -6.18
CA GLU A 139 -12.46 -10.12 -5.50
C GLU A 139 -12.31 -10.78 -4.13
N LYS A 140 -11.43 -11.79 -4.01
CA LYS A 140 -11.23 -12.53 -2.77
C LYS A 140 -10.31 -11.85 -1.76
N HIS A 141 -9.23 -11.23 -2.25
CA HIS A 141 -8.14 -10.71 -1.42
C HIS A 141 -7.99 -9.18 -1.46
N GLY A 142 -8.74 -8.49 -2.32
CA GLY A 142 -8.64 -7.04 -2.51
C GLY A 142 -8.90 -6.27 -1.22
N ALA A 143 -9.85 -6.70 -0.39
CA ALA A 143 -10.18 -6.02 0.86
C ALA A 143 -9.06 -6.10 1.89
N GLU A 144 -8.37 -7.24 1.96
CA GLU A 144 -7.24 -7.47 2.86
C GLU A 144 -6.00 -6.67 2.43
N SER A 145 -5.73 -6.64 1.13
CA SER A 145 -4.56 -5.97 0.56
C SER A 145 -4.80 -4.51 0.15
N PHE A 146 -6.03 -3.99 0.30
CA PHE A 146 -6.47 -2.71 -0.30
C PHE A 146 -6.18 -2.61 -1.81
N LEU A 147 -6.13 -3.76 -2.49
CA LEU A 147 -5.83 -3.87 -3.92
C LEU A 147 -7.12 -3.77 -4.71
N TYR A 148 -7.58 -2.55 -4.92
CA TYR A 148 -8.66 -2.25 -5.87
C TYR A 148 -8.17 -1.13 -6.76
N PRO A 149 -7.72 -1.44 -7.99
CA PRO A 149 -7.24 -0.43 -8.92
C PRO A 149 -8.32 0.60 -9.22
N ASP A 150 -7.91 1.84 -9.45
CA ASP A 150 -8.82 2.90 -9.90
C ASP A 150 -9.39 2.53 -11.27
N ALA A 151 -10.60 2.98 -11.56
CA ALA A 151 -11.19 2.75 -12.86
C ALA A 151 -10.38 3.53 -13.91
N ALA A 152 -10.00 2.91 -15.03
CA ALA A 152 -9.33 3.61 -16.13
C ALA A 152 -10.14 4.81 -16.66
N GLN A 153 -11.44 4.74 -16.45
CA GLN A 153 -12.44 5.71 -16.81
C GLN A 153 -12.52 6.89 -15.81
N SER A 154 -12.10 6.70 -14.56
CA SER A 154 -12.16 7.74 -13.52
C SER A 154 -11.05 8.79 -13.62
N VAL A 155 -10.43 8.99 -14.79
CA VAL A 155 -9.42 10.03 -15.00
C VAL A 155 -10.14 11.37 -15.17
N LEU A 156 -9.93 12.28 -14.21
CA LEU A 156 -10.42 13.65 -14.29
C LEU A 156 -9.22 14.60 -14.16
N TYR A 157 -9.08 15.48 -15.14
CA TYR A 157 -8.13 16.58 -15.10
C TYR A 157 -8.89 17.89 -14.85
N SER A 158 -8.43 18.67 -13.88
CA SER A 158 -8.85 20.05 -13.68
C SER A 158 -7.61 20.94 -13.70
N SER A 159 -7.66 22.04 -14.44
CA SER A 159 -6.61 23.06 -14.45
C SER A 159 -6.63 23.94 -13.19
N ALA A 160 -7.61 23.73 -12.28
CA ALA A 160 -7.73 24.49 -11.05
C ALA A 160 -6.80 23.94 -9.95
N THR A 161 -6.15 24.84 -9.21
CA THR A 161 -5.27 24.50 -8.07
C THR A 161 -6.01 23.90 -6.87
N SER A 162 -7.34 24.07 -6.81
CA SER A 162 -8.24 23.42 -5.85
C SER A 162 -9.39 22.73 -6.58
N SER A 163 -9.85 21.58 -6.07
CA SER A 163 -10.96 20.83 -6.64
C SER A 163 -11.79 20.13 -5.57
N THR A 164 -13.10 19.97 -5.84
CA THR A 164 -14.00 19.20 -4.97
C THR A 164 -13.94 17.69 -5.25
N THR A 165 -13.28 17.27 -6.32
CA THR A 165 -13.14 15.87 -6.74
C THR A 165 -11.72 15.32 -6.59
N GLY A 166 -10.88 15.99 -5.80
CA GLY A 166 -9.46 15.64 -5.60
C GLY A 166 -8.55 16.86 -5.71
N ASP A 167 -7.33 16.68 -6.20
CA ASP A 167 -6.33 17.73 -6.38
C ASP A 167 -6.22 18.24 -7.83
N GLY A 168 -7.17 17.86 -8.69
CA GLY A 168 -7.18 18.18 -10.11
C GLY A 168 -6.40 17.20 -11.00
N TYR A 169 -5.65 16.26 -10.42
CA TYR A 169 -4.93 15.20 -11.15
C TYR A 169 -5.43 13.79 -10.80
N THR A 170 -5.87 13.59 -9.56
CA THR A 170 -6.44 12.34 -9.09
C THR A 170 -7.92 12.51 -8.80
N ASN A 171 -8.76 11.61 -9.34
CA ASN A 171 -10.18 11.59 -9.01
C ASN A 171 -10.41 10.82 -7.70
N THR A 172 -10.87 11.54 -6.68
CA THR A 172 -11.24 10.96 -5.38
C THR A 172 -12.75 10.93 -5.13
N THR A 173 -13.54 11.06 -6.20
CA THR A 173 -15.01 10.93 -6.15
C THR A 173 -15.41 9.48 -5.93
N ALA A 174 -16.02 9.19 -4.78
CA ALA A 174 -16.51 7.88 -4.40
C ALA A 174 -17.98 7.67 -4.78
N PHE A 175 -18.78 8.74 -4.82
CA PHE A 175 -20.20 8.65 -5.14
C PHE A 175 -20.61 9.80 -6.08
N SER A 176 -21.50 9.51 -7.02
CA SER A 176 -22.17 10.53 -7.80
C SER A 176 -23.57 10.75 -7.22
N SER A 177 -23.90 11.98 -6.90
CA SER A 177 -25.25 12.36 -6.45
C SER A 177 -26.27 12.41 -7.59
N THR A 178 -25.82 12.31 -8.85
CA THR A 178 -26.68 12.33 -10.04
C THR A 178 -26.20 11.36 -11.11
N PHE A 179 -27.14 10.80 -11.88
CA PHE A 179 -26.82 10.04 -13.09
C PHE A 179 -26.64 11.04 -14.23
N ALA A 180 -25.41 11.36 -14.60
CA ALA A 180 -25.13 12.22 -15.74
C ALA A 180 -25.21 11.41 -17.05
N THR A 181 -26.16 11.74 -17.92
CA THR A 181 -26.32 11.11 -19.25
C THR A 181 -25.25 11.56 -20.26
N THR A 182 -24.43 12.54 -19.89
CA THR A 182 -23.29 13.05 -20.66
C THR A 182 -22.02 12.88 -19.84
N GLY A 183 -21.17 11.94 -20.24
CA GLY A 183 -19.81 11.84 -19.70
C GLY A 183 -18.91 12.96 -20.21
N PRO A 184 -17.78 13.25 -19.54
CA PRO A 184 -16.77 14.15 -20.09
C PRO A 184 -16.28 13.63 -21.46
N SER A 185 -15.94 14.54 -22.38
CA SER A 185 -15.39 14.19 -23.68
C SER A 185 -14.10 13.39 -23.50
N GLY A 186 -14.14 12.08 -23.79
CA GLY A 186 -12.99 11.18 -23.67
C GLY A 186 -12.92 10.31 -22.40
N GLY A 187 -13.95 10.30 -21.53
CA GLY A 187 -13.97 9.45 -20.32
C GLY A 187 -15.38 8.99 -19.92
N ALA A 188 -15.50 7.75 -19.45
CA ALA A 188 -16.72 7.23 -18.82
C ALA A 188 -16.60 7.32 -17.27
N SER A 189 -17.71 7.23 -16.54
CA SER A 189 -17.87 7.35 -15.07
C SER A 189 -17.09 8.47 -14.32
N ILE A 190 -17.85 9.36 -13.66
CA ILE A 190 -17.32 10.37 -12.72
C ILE A 190 -16.76 9.71 -11.44
N VAL A 191 -17.16 8.47 -11.14
CA VAL A 191 -16.86 7.79 -9.87
C VAL A 191 -15.67 6.85 -10.00
N ASN A 192 -14.81 6.84 -8.98
CA ASN A 192 -13.70 5.92 -8.83
C ASN A 192 -14.14 4.67 -8.04
N ASP A 193 -14.58 3.64 -8.74
CA ASP A 193 -15.07 2.39 -8.13
C ASP A 193 -14.00 1.67 -7.29
N GLY A 194 -12.72 1.78 -7.69
CA GLY A 194 -11.59 1.26 -6.93
C GLY A 194 -11.48 1.91 -5.56
N LEU A 195 -11.59 3.24 -5.52
CA LEU A 195 -11.63 4.01 -4.27
C LEU A 195 -12.81 3.59 -3.40
N VAL A 196 -14.02 3.41 -3.96
CA VAL A 196 -15.19 2.96 -3.19
C VAL A 196 -14.90 1.64 -2.47
N LYS A 197 -14.34 0.66 -3.17
CA LYS A 197 -14.01 -0.64 -2.57
C LYS A 197 -12.94 -0.52 -1.48
N ARG A 198 -11.97 0.38 -1.62
CA ARG A 198 -10.96 0.68 -0.56
C ARG A 198 -11.62 1.34 0.66
N LEU A 199 -12.49 2.33 0.45
CA LEU A 199 -13.25 2.98 1.51
C LEU A 199 -14.12 1.98 2.29
N LEU A 200 -14.78 1.06 1.60
CA LEU A 200 -15.57 0.00 2.23
C LEU A 200 -14.71 -0.99 3.03
N SER A 201 -13.45 -1.15 2.65
CA SER A 201 -12.46 -2.01 3.32
C SER A 201 -11.79 -1.35 4.53
N ASN A 202 -12.06 -0.07 4.78
CA ASN A 202 -11.56 0.60 5.98
C ASN A 202 -12.02 -0.10 7.27
N PRO A 203 -11.25 0.04 8.36
CA PRO A 203 -11.62 -0.47 9.67
C PRO A 203 -13.07 -0.11 10.06
N PRO A 204 -13.78 -1.01 10.75
CA PRO A 204 -15.13 -0.73 11.24
C PRO A 204 -15.09 0.37 12.30
N SER A 205 -16.20 1.11 12.44
CA SER A 205 -16.34 2.10 13.51
C SER A 205 -16.37 1.43 14.88
N ALA A 206 -15.55 1.92 15.81
CA ALA A 206 -15.58 1.58 17.22
C ALA A 206 -16.48 2.55 18.00
N GLY A 207 -16.99 2.11 19.15
CA GLY A 207 -17.78 2.94 20.06
C GLY A 207 -19.18 3.31 19.59
N SER A 208 -19.61 2.84 18.41
CA SER A 208 -20.98 2.99 17.90
C SER A 208 -21.71 1.63 17.89
N ASP A 209 -22.97 1.64 18.27
CA ASP A 209 -23.79 0.43 18.40
C ASP A 209 -24.39 -0.01 17.07
N PHE A 210 -24.42 -1.34 16.85
CA PHE A 210 -25.27 -1.92 15.81
C PHE A 210 -26.72 -1.89 16.29
N SER A 211 -27.57 -1.11 15.60
CA SER A 211 -29.01 -1.06 15.88
C SER A 211 -29.74 -2.34 15.43
N THR A 212 -29.11 -3.13 14.56
CA THR A 212 -29.63 -4.41 14.08
C THR A 212 -29.11 -5.53 14.99
N SER A 213 -29.99 -6.20 15.71
CA SER A 213 -29.71 -7.29 16.68
C SER A 213 -29.20 -8.57 16.01
N TRP A 214 -28.11 -8.48 15.24
CA TRP A 214 -27.49 -9.63 14.58
C TRP A 214 -26.81 -10.52 15.62
N PRO A 215 -27.12 -11.84 15.67
CA PRO A 215 -26.63 -12.72 16.74
C PRO A 215 -25.11 -12.75 16.91
N SER A 216 -24.35 -12.53 15.84
CA SER A 216 -22.88 -12.53 15.84
C SER A 216 -22.25 -11.20 16.28
N LEU A 217 -23.05 -10.14 16.50
CA LEU A 217 -22.55 -8.78 16.76
C LEU A 217 -22.79 -8.29 18.20
N GLY A 218 -23.39 -9.13 19.06
CA GLY A 218 -23.53 -8.88 20.49
C GLY A 218 -24.38 -7.66 20.85
N PRO A 219 -24.52 -7.34 22.15
CA PRO A 219 -25.22 -6.15 22.63
C PRO A 219 -24.40 -4.85 22.40
N ALA A 220 -24.98 -3.71 22.77
CA ALA A 220 -24.35 -2.39 22.74
C ALA A 220 -22.92 -2.39 23.33
N ALA A 221 -22.02 -1.59 22.75
CA ALA A 221 -20.58 -1.45 23.05
C ALA A 221 -19.68 -2.65 22.70
N ALA A 222 -20.18 -3.67 21.98
CA ALA A 222 -19.32 -4.78 21.52
C ALA A 222 -18.43 -4.41 20.31
N SER A 223 -18.67 -3.30 19.61
CA SER A 223 -17.99 -2.97 18.35
C SER A 223 -16.46 -2.86 18.48
N THR A 224 -15.96 -2.23 19.54
CA THR A 224 -14.52 -2.17 19.84
C THR A 224 -13.95 -3.56 20.14
N THR A 225 -14.66 -4.36 20.93
CA THR A 225 -14.26 -5.73 21.27
C THR A 225 -14.23 -6.63 20.03
N ILE A 226 -15.23 -6.54 19.17
CA ILE A 226 -15.32 -7.29 17.91
C ILE A 226 -14.23 -6.85 16.94
N ALA A 227 -13.95 -5.56 16.82
CA ALA A 227 -12.86 -5.04 16.01
C ALA A 227 -11.49 -5.61 16.43
N ASN A 228 -11.26 -5.70 17.75
CA ASN A 228 -10.05 -6.33 18.30
C ASN A 228 -10.02 -7.84 18.07
N GLN A 229 -11.15 -8.55 18.27
CA GLN A 229 -11.23 -10.00 18.07
C GLN A 229 -11.07 -10.43 16.60
N THR A 230 -11.55 -9.60 15.67
CA THR A 230 -11.44 -9.87 14.22
C THR A 230 -10.09 -9.47 13.64
N ALA A 231 -9.22 -8.87 14.45
CA ALA A 231 -7.89 -8.38 14.06
C ALA A 231 -7.86 -7.43 12.85
N ARG A 232 -8.94 -6.65 12.66
CA ARG A 232 -9.06 -5.69 11.54
C ARG A 232 -8.70 -4.25 11.91
N GLY A 233 -8.47 -3.98 13.20
CA GLY A 233 -8.33 -2.62 13.73
C GLY A 233 -9.67 -1.90 13.81
N ALA A 234 -9.68 -0.60 14.08
CA ALA A 234 -10.89 0.19 14.26
C ALA A 234 -10.76 1.65 13.80
N PHE A 235 -11.88 2.19 13.31
CA PHE A 235 -12.07 3.61 13.10
C PHE A 235 -12.66 4.25 14.35
N VAL A 236 -12.09 5.37 14.80
CA VAL A 236 -12.57 6.14 15.95
C VAL A 236 -12.98 7.53 15.46
N SER A 237 -14.24 7.88 15.68
CA SER A 237 -14.74 9.22 15.37
C SER A 237 -14.12 10.24 16.31
N GLY A 238 -13.71 11.38 15.76
CA GLY A 238 -13.22 12.52 16.53
C GLY A 238 -14.29 13.59 16.75
N ALA A 239 -13.85 14.84 16.80
CA ALA A 239 -14.70 16.02 16.95
C ALA A 239 -14.51 17.03 15.81
N ALA A 240 -15.50 17.89 15.59
CA ALA A 240 -15.46 18.94 14.58
C ALA A 240 -14.78 20.23 15.07
N THR A 241 -14.45 20.34 16.36
CA THR A 241 -13.93 21.55 16.98
C THR A 241 -12.51 21.90 16.53
N VAL A 242 -12.15 23.18 16.59
CA VAL A 242 -10.81 23.69 16.28
C VAL A 242 -9.73 22.83 16.95
N ASP A 243 -8.67 22.49 16.20
CA ASP A 243 -7.54 21.69 16.67
C ASP A 243 -7.86 20.29 17.22
N ALA A 244 -9.08 19.80 17.11
CA ALA A 244 -9.40 18.43 17.50
C ALA A 244 -9.00 17.41 16.41
N ILE A 245 -8.68 16.19 16.84
CA ILE A 245 -8.68 15.04 15.93
C ILE A 245 -10.13 14.86 15.45
N MET A 246 -10.33 14.85 14.13
CA MET A 246 -11.65 14.66 13.54
C MET A 246 -11.97 13.19 13.26
N GLY A 247 -10.95 12.34 13.12
CA GLY A 247 -11.11 10.90 13.03
C GLY A 247 -9.77 10.18 12.90
N THR A 248 -9.76 8.94 13.37
CA THR A 248 -8.56 8.08 13.41
C THR A 248 -8.88 6.71 12.85
N TRP A 249 -8.09 6.27 11.87
CA TRP A 249 -8.14 4.94 11.29
C TRP A 249 -6.97 4.11 11.83
N ASN A 250 -7.27 3.16 12.69
CA ASN A 250 -6.32 2.18 13.20
C ASN A 250 -6.41 0.93 12.34
N TYR A 251 -5.40 0.68 11.50
CA TYR A 251 -5.33 -0.46 10.61
C TYR A 251 -4.46 -1.58 11.19
N MET A 252 -4.85 -2.81 10.87
CA MET A 252 -3.98 -4.00 10.97
C MET A 252 -3.65 -4.48 9.56
N LEU A 253 -2.56 -3.97 8.99
CA LEU A 253 -2.21 -4.22 7.59
C LEU A 253 -1.54 -5.59 7.46
N LYS A 254 -2.14 -6.45 6.64
CA LYS A 254 -1.54 -7.73 6.24
C LYS A 254 -0.82 -7.57 4.91
N ILE A 255 0.51 -7.47 4.96
CA ILE A 255 1.36 -7.20 3.81
C ILE A 255 2.10 -8.48 3.44
N LYS A 256 1.78 -9.08 2.29
CA LYS A 256 2.42 -10.32 1.82
C LYS A 256 3.83 -10.02 1.35
N LEU A 257 4.80 -10.88 1.68
CA LEU A 257 6.18 -10.65 1.25
C LEU A 257 6.32 -10.64 -0.29
N ILE A 258 5.50 -11.43 -0.98
CA ILE A 258 5.43 -11.43 -2.45
C ILE A 258 4.94 -10.12 -3.06
N ASP A 259 4.24 -9.27 -2.30
CA ASP A 259 3.85 -7.92 -2.75
C ASP A 259 5.00 -6.93 -2.54
N LEU A 260 5.93 -7.24 -1.63
CA LEU A 260 7.13 -6.45 -1.40
C LEU A 260 8.20 -6.72 -2.46
N HIS A 261 8.57 -7.98 -2.68
CA HIS A 261 9.69 -8.27 -3.58
C HIS A 261 9.48 -9.57 -4.36
N PRO A 262 9.80 -9.61 -5.67
CA PRO A 262 9.60 -10.81 -6.49
C PRO A 262 10.42 -12.01 -6.02
N ILE A 263 11.55 -11.78 -5.33
CA ILE A 263 12.39 -12.86 -4.80
C ILE A 263 11.61 -13.86 -3.95
N PHE A 264 10.62 -13.42 -3.18
CA PHE A 264 9.84 -14.29 -2.31
C PHE A 264 8.99 -15.31 -3.07
N LYS A 265 8.68 -15.07 -4.35
CA LYS A 265 8.03 -16.08 -5.22
C LYS A 265 8.98 -17.19 -5.67
N GLU A 266 10.27 -16.88 -5.73
CA GLU A 266 11.30 -17.76 -6.29
C GLU A 266 12.11 -18.52 -5.23
N LEU A 267 12.08 -18.06 -3.97
CA LEU A 267 12.68 -18.79 -2.85
C LEU A 267 11.94 -20.11 -2.63
N ASP A 268 12.71 -21.20 -2.66
CA ASP A 268 12.19 -22.51 -2.28
C ASP A 268 11.94 -22.56 -0.77
N ARG A 269 11.18 -23.56 -0.34
CA ARG A 269 10.96 -23.77 1.09
C ARG A 269 12.25 -24.18 1.78
N MET A 270 12.42 -23.70 3.01
CA MET A 270 13.64 -23.88 3.78
C MET A 270 13.32 -24.55 5.12
N ALA A 271 14.14 -25.51 5.54
CA ALA A 271 14.10 -25.97 6.92
C ALA A 271 14.84 -24.95 7.79
N ASN A 272 14.24 -24.54 8.91
CA ASN A 272 14.82 -23.63 9.91
C ASN A 272 15.53 -22.40 9.31
N PRO A 273 14.84 -21.56 8.51
CA PRO A 273 15.47 -20.35 8.00
C PRO A 273 15.78 -19.39 9.15
N GLN A 274 16.96 -18.76 9.10
CA GLN A 274 17.26 -17.55 9.88
C GLN A 274 17.01 -16.35 8.99
N ILE A 275 16.00 -15.57 9.31
CA ILE A 275 15.50 -14.42 8.57
C ILE A 275 15.75 -13.19 9.41
N ARG A 276 16.48 -12.26 8.80
CA ARG A 276 16.54 -10.88 9.28
C ARG A 276 15.89 -9.99 8.25
N LEU A 277 14.67 -9.55 8.56
CA LEU A 277 13.90 -8.66 7.72
C LEU A 277 13.91 -7.28 8.36
N ARG A 278 14.45 -6.29 7.64
CA ARG A 278 14.39 -4.89 8.06
C ARG A 278 13.67 -4.10 7.01
N PHE A 279 12.77 -3.22 7.42
CA PHE A 279 12.01 -2.38 6.50
C PHE A 279 11.80 -0.99 7.06
N ARG A 280 11.77 -0.01 6.16
CA ARG A 280 11.40 1.38 6.44
C ARG A 280 9.96 1.61 6.07
N LEU A 281 9.25 2.39 6.87
CA LEU A 281 7.85 2.73 6.67
C LEU A 281 7.71 4.16 6.17
N ASN A 282 6.72 4.37 5.32
CA ASN A 282 6.27 5.70 4.97
C ASN A 282 5.51 6.28 6.17
N GLN A 283 6.01 7.40 6.71
CA GLN A 283 5.45 8.13 7.82
C GLN A 283 5.52 9.63 7.54
N GLY A 284 4.46 10.36 7.86
CA GLY A 284 4.42 11.78 7.56
C GLY A 284 3.09 12.43 7.86
N VAL A 285 3.00 13.70 7.47
CA VAL A 285 1.81 14.53 7.59
C VAL A 285 1.67 15.40 6.35
N ALA A 286 0.43 15.55 5.88
CA ALA A 286 0.07 16.48 4.83
C ALA A 286 -0.93 17.50 5.36
N ALA A 287 -0.75 18.77 4.96
CA ALA A 287 -1.72 19.84 5.21
C ALA A 287 -2.53 20.11 3.95
N VAL A 288 -3.84 20.19 4.10
CA VAL A 288 -4.80 20.41 3.01
C VAL A 288 -5.53 21.71 3.28
N ALA A 289 -5.38 22.66 2.36
CA ALA A 289 -6.21 23.85 2.33
C ALA A 289 -7.58 23.52 1.75
N VAL A 290 -8.60 24.21 2.25
CA VAL A 290 -9.99 24.12 1.78
C VAL A 290 -10.42 25.53 1.42
N ASP A 291 -11.01 25.74 0.25
CA ASP A 291 -11.52 27.05 -0.18
C ASP A 291 -12.98 27.27 0.22
N ALA A 292 -13.55 28.42 -0.16
CA ALA A 292 -14.95 28.77 0.16
C ALA A 292 -15.98 27.83 -0.47
N THR A 293 -15.61 27.12 -1.54
CA THR A 293 -16.45 26.12 -2.24
C THR A 293 -16.22 24.69 -1.73
N LYS A 294 -15.41 24.54 -0.68
CA LYS A 294 -14.90 23.26 -0.16
C LYS A 294 -13.95 22.54 -1.13
N GLY A 295 -13.39 23.24 -2.11
CA GLY A 295 -12.33 22.73 -2.97
C GLY A 295 -11.08 22.49 -2.14
N MET A 296 -10.46 21.33 -2.31
CA MET A 296 -9.26 20.91 -1.56
C MET A 296 -8.02 21.11 -2.41
N SER A 297 -6.92 21.53 -1.77
CA SER A 297 -5.59 21.61 -2.39
C SER A 297 -4.51 21.20 -1.38
N LEU A 298 -3.52 20.45 -1.84
CA LEU A 298 -2.37 20.09 -1.00
C LEU A 298 -1.49 21.34 -0.79
N THR A 299 -1.26 21.70 0.48
CA THR A 299 -0.44 22.88 0.82
C THR A 299 0.98 22.48 1.17
N SER A 300 1.14 21.38 1.90
CA SER A 300 2.46 20.86 2.27
C SER A 300 2.40 19.37 2.58
N THR A 301 3.54 18.70 2.46
CA THR A 301 3.75 17.33 2.94
C THR A 301 5.12 17.26 3.60
N THR A 302 5.15 16.75 4.83
CA THR A 302 6.37 16.51 5.58
C THR A 302 6.47 15.02 5.87
N LEU A 303 7.50 14.38 5.34
CA LEU A 303 7.80 12.97 5.60
C LEU A 303 8.81 12.88 6.75
N SER A 304 8.46 12.16 7.81
CA SER A 304 9.38 11.82 8.89
C SER A 304 10.17 10.54 8.61
N SER A 305 9.65 9.69 7.72
CA SER A 305 10.32 8.50 7.21
C SER A 305 9.74 8.09 5.86
N GLY A 306 10.59 7.55 4.99
CA GLY A 306 10.23 7.13 3.63
C GLY A 306 10.00 8.30 2.66
N ASN A 307 9.58 7.98 1.44
CA ASN A 307 9.54 8.91 0.32
C ASN A 307 8.13 9.15 -0.27
N THR A 308 7.09 8.47 0.23
CA THR A 308 5.75 8.57 -0.39
C THR A 308 4.63 8.69 0.65
N CYS A 309 3.49 9.23 0.20
CA CYS A 309 2.25 9.23 0.96
C CYS A 309 1.38 8.02 0.54
N PRO A 310 1.06 7.09 1.44
CA PRO A 310 0.21 5.93 1.15
C PRO A 310 -1.28 6.20 1.33
N VAL A 311 -1.67 7.42 1.73
CA VAL A 311 -3.05 7.78 2.09
C VAL A 311 -3.71 8.59 0.98
N MET A 312 -5.03 8.47 0.86
CA MET A 312 -5.88 9.23 -0.04
C MET A 312 -7.10 9.76 0.73
N VAL A 313 -7.50 11.00 0.44
CA VAL A 313 -8.68 11.66 1.02
C VAL A 313 -9.82 11.66 0.00
N ALA A 314 -11.04 11.35 0.44
CA ALA A 314 -12.21 11.30 -0.43
C ALA A 314 -12.69 12.71 -0.85
N ALA A 315 -13.40 12.79 -1.97
CA ALA A 315 -13.91 14.05 -2.51
C ALA A 315 -14.86 14.79 -1.53
N SER A 316 -14.94 16.11 -1.72
CA SER A 316 -15.82 17.03 -1.00
C SER A 316 -17.03 17.48 -1.82
N SER A 317 -17.14 17.05 -3.07
CA SER A 317 -18.30 17.30 -3.93
C SER A 317 -19.57 16.65 -3.36
N THR A 318 -20.74 17.24 -3.64
CA THR A 318 -22.03 16.81 -3.08
C THR A 318 -22.27 15.31 -3.24
N GLY A 319 -22.56 14.64 -2.11
CA GLY A 319 -22.76 13.18 -2.03
C GLY A 319 -21.50 12.39 -1.66
N ASN A 320 -20.33 13.03 -1.58
CA ASN A 320 -19.08 12.37 -1.20
C ASN A 320 -18.75 12.52 0.30
N PRO A 321 -17.90 11.64 0.86
CA PRO A 321 -17.68 11.56 2.31
C PRO A 321 -17.22 12.86 2.98
N MET A 322 -16.44 13.71 2.30
CA MET A 322 -15.97 14.98 2.87
C MET A 322 -16.98 16.12 2.74
N ALA A 323 -18.04 15.97 1.94
CA ALA A 323 -18.97 17.07 1.62
C ALA A 323 -19.72 17.61 2.84
N GLY A 324 -20.19 16.71 3.71
CA GLY A 324 -20.88 17.04 4.96
C GLY A 324 -19.93 17.29 6.14
N VAL A 325 -18.65 16.92 6.00
CA VAL A 325 -17.63 17.07 7.05
C VAL A 325 -16.98 18.46 6.95
N LEU A 326 -16.58 18.87 5.75
CA LEU A 326 -15.83 20.10 5.57
C LEU A 326 -16.69 21.35 5.76
N ALA A 327 -16.20 22.30 6.55
CA ALA A 327 -16.66 23.68 6.52
C ALA A 327 -15.94 24.47 5.42
N ALA A 328 -16.60 25.50 4.88
CA ALA A 328 -15.98 26.40 3.90
C ALA A 328 -14.75 27.08 4.52
N SER A 329 -13.66 27.15 3.75
CA SER A 329 -12.40 27.75 4.18
C SER A 329 -11.72 27.11 5.41
N ALA A 330 -12.14 25.91 5.83
CA ALA A 330 -11.57 25.22 6.99
C ALA A 330 -10.58 24.13 6.55
N GLY A 331 -9.29 24.47 6.59
CA GLY A 331 -8.20 23.51 6.31
C GLY A 331 -8.08 22.41 7.36
N PHE A 332 -7.36 21.35 7.02
CA PHE A 332 -7.07 20.23 7.92
C PHE A 332 -5.72 19.59 7.63
N SER A 333 -5.27 18.73 8.54
CA SER A 333 -4.06 17.93 8.35
C SER A 333 -4.39 16.45 8.46
N ILE A 334 -3.66 15.62 7.71
CA ILE A 334 -3.72 14.17 7.78
C ILE A 334 -2.33 13.60 8.00
N ALA A 335 -2.16 12.78 9.02
CA ALA A 335 -0.89 12.12 9.33
C ALA A 335 -1.02 10.61 9.29
N TRP A 336 0.09 9.94 8.96
CA TRP A 336 0.18 8.49 8.85
C TRP A 336 1.48 7.99 9.47
N GLY A 337 1.41 6.83 10.12
CA GLY A 337 2.57 6.23 10.77
C GLY A 337 2.29 4.87 11.36
N ALA A 338 3.34 4.22 11.86
CA ALA A 338 3.25 2.90 12.45
C ALA A 338 2.91 3.01 13.94
N VAL A 339 1.76 2.45 14.34
CA VAL A 339 1.15 2.56 15.70
C VAL A 339 0.77 3.99 16.12
N VAL A 340 1.61 4.97 15.84
CA VAL A 340 1.48 6.39 16.16
C VAL A 340 1.77 7.25 14.94
N ASN A 341 1.44 8.53 15.00
CA ASN A 341 1.86 9.52 14.00
C ASN A 341 2.08 10.89 14.67
N SER A 342 2.44 11.90 13.88
CA SER A 342 2.76 13.23 14.42
C SER A 342 1.58 13.96 15.05
N LEU A 343 0.33 13.59 14.74
CA LEU A 343 -0.88 14.19 15.32
C LEU A 343 -1.32 13.44 16.58
N GLU A 344 -1.06 12.14 16.66
CA GLU A 344 -1.33 11.28 17.80
C GLU A 344 -0.06 10.48 18.18
N PRO A 345 0.88 11.09 18.92
CA PRO A 345 2.20 10.51 19.18
C PRO A 345 2.21 9.43 20.28
N ASN A 346 1.06 9.20 20.92
CA ASN A 346 0.93 8.23 21.99
C ASN A 346 0.40 6.89 21.46
N ILE A 347 1.03 5.80 21.92
CA ILE A 347 0.58 4.45 21.64
C ILE A 347 -0.77 4.24 22.33
N ASP A 348 -1.77 3.82 21.56
CA ASP A 348 -3.08 3.43 22.06
C ASP A 348 -3.38 1.99 21.62
N GLY A 349 -3.34 1.07 22.58
CA GLY A 349 -3.63 -0.35 22.38
C GLY A 349 -5.12 -0.68 22.40
N THR A 350 -6.00 0.29 22.63
CA THR A 350 -7.45 0.05 22.75
C THR A 350 -8.07 -0.43 21.44
N TYR A 351 -7.54 0.07 20.32
CA TYR A 351 -8.13 -0.10 18.98
C TYR A 351 -7.27 -0.95 18.03
N MET A 352 -6.21 -1.56 18.56
CA MET A 352 -5.31 -2.46 17.83
C MET A 352 -5.12 -3.73 18.66
N PRO A 353 -5.32 -4.93 18.08
CA PRO A 353 -5.12 -6.20 18.78
C PRO A 353 -3.72 -6.37 19.35
N PHE A 354 -2.74 -5.74 18.72
CA PHE A 354 -1.36 -5.67 19.18
C PHE A 354 -0.68 -4.43 18.59
N THR A 355 0.28 -3.89 19.33
CA THR A 355 1.04 -2.68 18.96
C THR A 355 2.40 -3.00 18.35
N THR A 356 2.69 -4.28 18.10
CA THR A 356 3.97 -4.73 17.52
C THR A 356 3.80 -5.23 16.08
N ALA A 357 4.81 -5.05 15.24
CA ALA A 357 4.87 -5.62 13.91
C ALA A 357 5.28 -7.10 14.03
N ARG A 358 4.63 -7.95 13.25
CA ARG A 358 4.82 -9.40 13.33
C ARG A 358 5.02 -10.00 11.96
N LEU A 359 6.05 -10.83 11.80
CA LEU A 359 6.25 -11.65 10.62
C LEU A 359 5.61 -13.01 10.87
N TYR A 360 4.60 -13.36 10.09
CA TYR A 360 3.98 -14.68 10.09
C TYR A 360 4.60 -15.52 8.96
N VAL A 361 5.12 -16.70 9.31
CA VAL A 361 5.78 -17.61 8.37
C VAL A 361 5.03 -18.92 8.33
N LEU A 362 4.63 -19.38 7.14
CA LEU A 362 3.96 -20.66 6.98
C LEU A 362 4.99 -21.80 6.99
N PHE A 363 4.87 -22.72 7.94
CA PHE A 363 5.58 -24.01 7.96
C PHE A 363 4.65 -25.12 7.49
N VAL A 364 5.13 -25.94 6.55
CA VAL A 364 4.39 -27.09 6.02
C VAL A 364 5.18 -28.38 6.18
N HIS A 365 4.49 -29.45 6.57
CA HIS A 365 5.03 -30.80 6.47
C HIS A 365 4.81 -31.30 5.05
N LEU A 366 5.90 -31.59 4.35
CA LEU A 366 5.84 -32.06 2.97
C LEU A 366 5.64 -33.57 2.95
N GLU A 367 4.86 -34.05 1.98
CA GLU A 367 4.72 -35.49 1.70
C GLU A 367 6.04 -36.11 1.24
N LYS A 368 6.82 -35.36 0.44
CA LYS A 368 8.09 -35.82 -0.14
C LYS A 368 9.21 -34.81 0.12
N PRO A 369 9.73 -34.71 1.36
CA PRO A 369 10.77 -33.74 1.70
C PRO A 369 12.09 -34.01 0.96
N GLN A 370 12.33 -35.25 0.54
CA GLN A 370 13.52 -35.67 -0.21
C GLN A 370 13.72 -34.87 -1.52
N ALA A 371 12.66 -34.38 -2.15
CA ALA A 371 12.77 -33.56 -3.36
C ALA A 371 13.45 -32.20 -3.10
N ILE A 372 13.31 -31.66 -1.89
CA ILE A 372 13.98 -30.42 -1.48
C ILE A 372 15.41 -30.71 -1.02
N ILE A 373 15.62 -31.81 -0.28
CA ILE A 373 16.90 -32.20 0.34
C ILE A 373 17.92 -32.68 -0.70
N SER A 374 17.48 -33.44 -1.72
CA SER A 374 18.34 -34.03 -2.75
C SER A 374 19.04 -33.03 -3.67
N LYS A 375 18.66 -31.74 -3.64
CA LYS A 375 19.28 -30.66 -4.42
C LYS A 375 19.87 -29.59 -3.49
N PRO A 376 21.07 -29.82 -2.92
CA PRO A 376 21.65 -28.96 -1.88
C PRO A 376 22.02 -27.56 -2.39
N VAL A 377 22.28 -27.40 -3.69
CA VAL A 377 22.54 -26.09 -4.31
C VAL A 377 21.37 -25.71 -5.21
N LYS A 378 20.63 -24.67 -4.82
CA LYS A 378 19.55 -24.10 -5.61
C LYS A 378 19.96 -22.73 -6.12
N LYS A 379 19.96 -22.57 -7.45
CA LYS A 379 20.13 -21.27 -8.10
C LYS A 379 18.76 -20.63 -8.22
N VAL A 380 18.56 -19.51 -7.53
CA VAL A 380 17.34 -18.70 -7.64
C VAL A 380 17.62 -17.59 -8.65
N ARG A 381 16.73 -17.43 -9.63
CA ARG A 381 16.75 -16.31 -10.59
C ARG A 381 15.40 -15.63 -10.53
N PHE A 382 15.40 -14.33 -10.38
CA PHE A 382 14.20 -13.49 -10.41
C PHE A 382 14.51 -12.27 -11.28
N ASN A 383 13.48 -11.69 -11.89
CA ASN A 383 13.62 -10.37 -12.49
C ASN A 383 13.62 -9.36 -11.37
N ASP A 384 14.67 -8.56 -11.32
CA ASP A 384 14.68 -7.34 -10.53
C ASP A 384 14.45 -6.16 -11.47
N CYS A 385 14.19 -4.98 -10.91
CA CYS A 385 14.05 -3.78 -11.71
C CYS A 385 14.91 -2.64 -11.19
N TYR A 386 15.24 -1.68 -12.04
CA TYR A 386 15.88 -0.44 -11.64
C TYR A 386 14.90 0.67 -11.90
N ALA A 387 14.72 1.51 -10.89
CA ALA A 387 13.72 2.53 -10.82
C ALA A 387 14.42 3.88 -10.83
N GLN A 388 14.15 4.74 -11.81
CA GLN A 388 14.70 6.10 -11.84
C GLN A 388 13.62 7.13 -12.16
N TRP A 389 13.49 8.10 -11.27
CA TRP A 389 12.68 9.29 -11.49
C TRP A 389 13.46 10.32 -12.30
N PHE A 390 12.79 11.00 -13.25
CA PHE A 390 13.39 12.12 -13.97
C PHE A 390 12.33 13.18 -14.30
N TYR A 391 12.77 14.44 -14.34
CA TYR A 391 11.88 15.60 -14.49
C TYR A 391 11.78 16.12 -15.93
N GLN A 392 12.33 15.39 -16.91
CA GLN A 392 12.28 15.79 -18.31
C GLN A 392 10.93 15.39 -18.92
N ARG A 393 10.35 16.27 -19.74
CA ARG A 393 9.10 16.03 -20.47
C ARG A 393 9.31 14.95 -21.54
N ALA A 394 9.17 13.70 -21.17
CA ALA A 394 9.18 12.60 -22.13
C ALA A 394 7.96 12.73 -23.05
N GLY A 395 8.18 12.84 -24.36
CA GLY A 395 7.08 12.90 -25.34
C GLY A 395 6.52 14.29 -25.62
N THR A 396 7.10 15.38 -25.11
CA THR A 396 6.71 16.76 -25.51
C THR A 396 7.92 17.52 -26.06
N GLY A 397 7.77 18.11 -27.25
CA GLY A 397 8.83 18.85 -27.91
C GLY A 397 9.15 20.19 -27.23
N LYS A 398 9.96 21.02 -27.87
CA LYS A 398 10.30 22.36 -27.36
C LYS A 398 9.07 23.28 -27.23
N GLN A 399 8.00 22.97 -27.97
CA GLN A 399 6.71 23.65 -27.90
C GLN A 399 5.63 22.72 -27.37
N LEU A 400 4.65 23.27 -26.64
CA LEU A 400 3.55 22.53 -26.01
C LEU A 400 2.63 21.80 -27.01
N THR A 401 2.66 22.18 -28.30
CA THR A 401 1.88 21.55 -29.37
C THR A 401 2.54 20.33 -29.99
N GLN A 402 3.83 20.09 -29.69
CA GLN A 402 4.59 18.97 -30.23
C GLN A 402 4.45 17.76 -29.32
N LEU A 403 3.41 16.95 -29.56
CA LEU A 403 3.20 15.68 -28.87
C LEU A 403 4.05 14.56 -29.50
N ASN A 404 4.40 13.55 -28.71
CA ASN A 404 5.23 12.39 -29.08
C ASN A 404 6.66 12.73 -29.55
N ALA A 405 7.26 13.78 -29.00
CA ALA A 405 8.65 14.11 -29.32
C ALA A 405 9.63 13.07 -28.74
N ALA A 406 10.70 12.78 -29.48
CA ALA A 406 11.79 11.94 -29.00
C ALA A 406 12.46 12.57 -27.76
N PHE A 407 12.92 11.72 -26.85
CA PHE A 407 13.68 12.12 -25.67
C PHE A 407 14.79 11.10 -25.41
N ASP A 408 15.89 11.57 -24.83
CA ASP A 408 17.02 10.73 -24.42
C ASP A 408 17.13 10.78 -22.89
N LEU A 409 17.25 9.61 -22.27
CA LEU A 409 17.45 9.47 -20.82
C LEU A 409 18.64 8.56 -20.56
N GLN A 410 19.64 9.09 -19.85
CA GLN A 410 20.73 8.28 -19.33
C GLN A 410 20.33 7.68 -17.98
N LEU A 411 20.35 6.35 -17.90
CA LEU A 411 20.05 5.63 -16.66
C LEU A 411 21.31 5.58 -15.78
N SER A 412 21.18 5.93 -14.50
CA SER A 412 22.33 6.14 -13.59
C SER A 412 23.00 4.85 -13.11
N ALA A 413 22.37 3.69 -13.27
CA ALA A 413 22.95 2.42 -12.87
C ALA A 413 23.55 1.67 -14.06
N SER A 414 24.71 1.04 -13.83
CA SER A 414 25.33 0.07 -14.75
C SER A 414 24.55 -1.25 -14.75
N VAL A 415 23.25 -1.19 -15.04
CA VAL A 415 22.40 -2.37 -15.14
C VAL A 415 22.76 -3.09 -16.43
N LYS A 416 23.48 -4.20 -16.30
CA LYS A 416 23.78 -5.09 -17.42
C LYS A 416 22.53 -5.93 -17.72
N ASN A 417 22.31 -6.25 -18.99
CA ASN A 417 21.27 -7.17 -19.43
C ASN A 417 19.81 -6.72 -19.23
N ALA A 418 19.52 -5.42 -19.34
CA ALA A 418 18.15 -4.89 -19.46
C ALA A 418 17.26 -5.77 -20.36
N LYS A 419 16.08 -6.16 -19.87
CA LYS A 419 15.07 -6.91 -20.62
C LYS A 419 13.99 -6.01 -21.18
N TYR A 420 13.49 -5.12 -20.34
CA TYR A 420 12.41 -4.20 -20.68
C TYR A 420 12.69 -2.82 -20.10
N VAL A 421 12.20 -1.79 -20.79
CA VAL A 421 12.11 -0.44 -20.26
C VAL A 421 10.64 -0.02 -20.34
N ILE A 422 10.10 0.42 -19.21
CA ILE A 422 8.73 0.88 -19.08
C ILE A 422 8.80 2.35 -18.68
N LEU A 423 8.24 3.21 -19.50
CA LEU A 423 8.07 4.62 -19.21
C LEU A 423 6.67 4.84 -18.62
N LEU A 424 6.60 5.50 -17.47
CA LEU A 424 5.37 5.78 -16.74
C LEU A 424 5.20 7.28 -16.61
N PRO A 425 4.19 7.89 -17.22
CA PRO A 425 3.90 9.29 -16.98
C PRO A 425 3.31 9.49 -15.58
N PHE A 426 3.68 10.58 -14.93
CA PHE A 426 3.17 11.10 -13.66
C PHE A 426 2.79 12.55 -13.85
N ALA A 427 1.81 13.04 -13.11
CA ALA A 427 1.50 14.45 -13.09
C ALA A 427 2.06 15.10 -11.82
N GLU A 428 2.71 16.26 -11.97
CA GLU A 428 3.19 17.07 -10.86
C GLU A 428 2.32 18.34 -10.73
N GLN A 429 1.93 18.67 -9.50
CA GLN A 429 0.99 19.75 -9.16
C GLN A 429 1.43 21.14 -9.67
N THR A 430 2.71 21.32 -9.98
CA THR A 430 3.33 22.60 -10.32
C THR A 430 3.53 22.85 -11.82
N SER A 431 2.92 22.06 -12.71
CA SER A 431 2.87 22.22 -14.19
C SER A 431 3.78 21.28 -15.01
N ASN A 432 3.78 19.96 -14.79
CA ASN A 432 4.42 19.02 -15.74
C ASN A 432 3.82 17.60 -15.74
N PHE A 433 3.75 16.99 -16.92
CA PHE A 433 3.80 15.54 -17.11
C PHE A 433 5.23 15.08 -16.77
N ALA A 434 5.49 14.72 -15.51
CA ALA A 434 6.69 13.99 -15.12
C ALA A 434 6.63 12.56 -15.72
N ALA A 435 7.75 11.85 -15.77
CA ALA A 435 7.73 10.43 -16.09
C ALA A 435 8.79 9.67 -15.28
N ALA A 436 8.52 8.43 -14.89
CA ALA A 436 9.53 7.54 -14.34
C ALA A 436 9.82 6.43 -15.35
N ALA A 437 11.09 6.04 -15.45
CA ALA A 437 11.50 4.88 -16.21
C ALA A 437 11.75 3.71 -15.26
N VAL A 438 11.24 2.54 -15.64
CA VAL A 438 11.50 1.27 -14.97
C VAL A 438 12.23 0.39 -15.94
N GLN A 439 13.43 -0.05 -15.58
CA GLN A 439 14.18 -1.01 -16.36
C GLN A 439 14.12 -2.36 -15.65
N GLU A 440 13.49 -3.37 -16.23
CA GLU A 440 13.50 -4.74 -15.69
C GLU A 440 14.73 -5.48 -16.23
N PHE A 441 15.45 -6.22 -15.38
CA PHE A 441 16.70 -6.91 -15.73
C PHE A 441 16.79 -8.35 -15.21
#